data_AF-L0JUL6-F1
#
_entry.id   AF-L0JUL6-F1
#
_cell.length_a   1.000
_cell.length_b   1.000
_cell.length_c   1.000
_cell.angle_alpha   90.00
_cell.angle_beta   90.00
_cell.angle_gamma   90.00
#
_symmetry.space_group_name_H-M   'P 1'
#
loop_
_entity.id
_entity.type
_entity.pdbx_description
1 polymer ?
#
loop_
_entity_poly.entity_id
_entity_poly.type
_entity_poly.pdbx_seq_one_letter_code
_entity_poly.pdbx_strand_id
1 'polypeptide(L)'
;METNSSDPESIVTNIPLTDVFGSHPKTKIIGTLLTEEEDPTTHFSVNEISRIAGVETDSVEDHVADLVAYGVVVETDELEDRVTYKLDEDDEIVDDIRRLSDKLFERESE
;
A
#
# COMPACT_ATOMS: atom_id res chain seq x y z
N MET A 1 -34.00 -7.16 -15.06
CA MET A 1 -33.98 -6.15 -13.98
C MET A 1 -33.45 -6.87 -12.77
N GLU A 2 -32.32 -6.54 -12.17
CA GLU A 2 -31.36 -5.45 -12.33
C GLU A 2 -30.04 -5.95 -11.71
N THR A 3 -28.95 -5.36 -12.17
CA THR A 3 -27.56 -5.52 -11.76
C THR A 3 -27.38 -5.38 -10.24
N ASN A 4 -26.70 -6.32 -9.58
CA ASN A 4 -26.17 -6.07 -8.24
C ASN A 4 -24.67 -5.87 -8.33
N SER A 5 -24.33 -4.60 -8.41
CA SER A 5 -23.01 -3.96 -8.46
C SER A 5 -21.95 -4.69 -7.62
N SER A 6 -20.93 -5.22 -8.29
CA SER A 6 -19.60 -5.33 -7.67
C SER A 6 -19.07 -3.91 -7.61
N ASP A 7 -19.32 -3.28 -6.47
CA ASP A 7 -18.78 -1.97 -6.16
C ASP A 7 -17.28 -2.14 -5.82
N PRO A 8 -16.36 -1.57 -6.62
CA PRO A 8 -14.92 -1.67 -6.35
C PRO A 8 -14.47 -0.81 -5.15
N GLU A 9 -15.37 -0.12 -4.45
CA GLU A 9 -15.02 0.75 -3.30
C GLU A 9 -14.70 -0.01 -1.99
N SER A 10 -14.65 -1.36 -1.99
CA SER A 10 -14.70 -2.15 -0.74
C SER A 10 -13.52 -3.10 -0.48
N ILE A 11 -12.30 -2.80 -0.94
CA ILE A 11 -11.08 -3.54 -0.49
C ILE A 11 -9.99 -2.62 0.10
N VAL A 12 -10.18 -1.30 0.08
CA VAL A 12 -9.37 -0.41 0.94
C VAL A 12 -10.02 -0.42 2.32
N THR A 13 -9.81 -1.51 3.06
CA THR A 13 -10.25 -1.63 4.45
C THR A 13 -9.51 -0.56 5.24
N ASN A 14 -10.18 0.56 5.47
CA ASN A 14 -9.91 1.60 6.46
C ASN A 14 -8.44 1.73 6.88
N ILE A 15 -7.66 2.45 6.05
CA ILE A 15 -6.26 2.77 6.34
C ILE A 15 -6.28 4.20 6.89
N PRO A 16 -6.00 4.44 8.17
CA PRO A 16 -6.06 5.78 8.78
C PRO A 16 -5.22 6.84 8.03
N LEU A 17 -4.17 6.39 7.34
CA LEU A 17 -3.37 7.24 6.47
C LEU A 17 -4.17 7.86 5.32
N THR A 18 -5.09 7.11 4.69
CA THR A 18 -5.93 7.64 3.60
C THR A 18 -6.96 8.65 4.08
N ASP A 19 -7.45 8.53 5.32
CA ASP A 19 -8.36 9.51 5.90
C ASP A 19 -7.65 10.84 6.23
N VAL A 20 -6.40 10.78 6.68
CA VAL A 20 -5.61 11.97 7.05
C VAL A 20 -4.93 12.63 5.85
N PHE A 21 -4.32 11.86 4.97
CA PHE A 21 -3.51 12.36 3.84
C PHE A 21 -4.24 12.32 2.51
N GLY A 22 -5.47 11.79 2.49
CA GLY A 22 -6.32 11.70 1.31
C GLY A 22 -5.95 10.55 0.37
N SER A 23 -6.76 10.43 -0.69
CA SER A 23 -6.73 9.34 -1.66
C SER A 23 -5.64 9.43 -2.73
N HIS A 24 -4.53 10.10 -2.46
CA HIS A 24 -3.41 10.18 -3.40
C HIS A 24 -2.84 8.75 -3.64
N PRO A 25 -2.47 8.36 -4.87
CA PRO A 25 -2.00 7.00 -5.16
C PRO A 25 -0.89 6.50 -4.24
N LYS A 26 0.13 7.35 -3.96
CA LYS A 26 1.20 7.01 -2.99
C LYS A 26 0.67 6.68 -1.59
N THR A 27 -0.30 7.42 -1.08
CA THR A 27 -0.92 7.17 0.23
C THR A 27 -1.63 5.83 0.24
N LYS A 28 -2.38 5.53 -0.83
CA LYS A 28 -3.08 4.25 -0.98
C LYS A 28 -2.11 3.08 -1.07
N ILE A 29 -1.04 3.20 -1.86
CA ILE A 29 -0.01 2.16 -2.02
C ILE A 29 0.69 1.89 -0.69
N ILE A 30 1.18 2.94 0.01
CA ILE A 30 1.82 2.80 1.32
C ILE A 30 0.86 2.11 2.30
N GLY A 31 -0.38 2.59 2.36
CA GLY A 31 -1.40 2.01 3.21
C GLY A 31 -1.68 0.53 2.92
N THR A 32 -1.76 0.16 1.65
CA THR A 32 -1.92 -1.23 1.21
C THR A 32 -0.77 -2.11 1.70
N LEU A 33 0.48 -1.65 1.51
CA LEU A 33 1.64 -2.42 1.95
C LEU A 33 1.65 -2.59 3.47
N LEU A 34 1.33 -1.53 4.22
CA LEU A 34 1.27 -1.58 5.69
C LEU A 34 0.20 -2.53 6.24
N THR A 35 -1.00 -2.56 5.62
CA THR A 35 -2.12 -3.39 6.11
C THR A 35 -1.95 -4.86 5.78
N GLU A 36 -1.38 -5.16 4.62
CA GLU A 36 -1.22 -6.54 4.13
C GLU A 36 0.09 -7.18 4.62
N GLU A 37 1.00 -6.41 5.22
CA GLU A 37 2.16 -6.93 5.96
C GLU A 37 1.73 -7.53 7.31
N GLU A 38 1.04 -8.67 7.27
CA GLU A 38 0.98 -9.57 8.43
C GLU A 38 2.37 -10.22 8.68
N ASP A 39 3.23 -10.25 7.66
CA ASP A 39 4.59 -10.77 7.71
C ASP A 39 5.57 -9.88 6.89
N PRO A 40 6.74 -9.48 7.44
CA PRO A 40 7.72 -8.58 6.79
C PRO A 40 8.43 -9.20 5.57
N THR A 41 8.10 -10.46 5.25
CA THR A 41 8.57 -11.17 4.05
C THR A 41 7.55 -11.18 2.91
N THR A 42 6.45 -10.43 3.03
CA THR A 42 5.42 -10.40 2.00
C THR A 42 5.82 -9.47 0.86
N HIS A 43 5.92 -10.02 -0.35
CA HIS A 43 6.28 -9.31 -1.57
C HIS A 43 5.05 -9.17 -2.47
N PHE A 44 4.80 -7.97 -3.00
CA PHE A 44 3.63 -7.68 -3.83
C PHE A 44 4.02 -7.32 -5.25
N SER A 45 3.38 -7.94 -6.24
CA SER A 45 3.49 -7.49 -7.63
C SER A 45 2.69 -6.20 -7.87
N VAL A 46 3.02 -5.46 -8.93
CA VAL A 46 2.25 -4.26 -9.37
C VAL A 46 0.76 -4.56 -9.50
N ASN A 47 0.40 -5.74 -10.02
CA ASN A 47 -1.00 -6.14 -10.19
C ASN A 47 -1.72 -6.36 -8.87
N GLU A 48 -1.03 -6.89 -7.85
CA GLU A 48 -1.59 -7.06 -6.51
C GLU A 48 -1.78 -5.70 -5.85
N ILE A 49 -0.76 -4.84 -5.90
CA ILE A 49 -0.83 -3.47 -5.37
C ILE A 49 -1.98 -2.70 -6.05
N SER A 50 -2.08 -2.75 -7.38
CA SER A 50 -3.15 -2.11 -8.14
C SER A 50 -4.53 -2.57 -7.69
N ARG A 51 -4.72 -3.88 -7.53
CA ARG A 51 -5.98 -4.48 -7.11
C ARG A 51 -6.37 -4.09 -5.69
N ILE A 52 -5.42 -4.08 -4.76
CA ILE A 52 -5.69 -3.83 -3.33
C ILE A 52 -5.84 -2.31 -3.08
N ALA A 53 -4.93 -1.50 -3.62
CA ALA A 53 -4.95 -0.05 -3.46
C ALA A 53 -6.05 0.65 -4.28
N GLY A 54 -6.61 -0.04 -5.29
CA GLY A 54 -7.57 0.56 -6.22
C GLY A 54 -6.93 1.69 -7.04
N VAL A 55 -5.72 1.45 -7.55
CA VAL A 55 -4.92 2.37 -8.38
C VAL A 55 -4.63 1.67 -9.70
N GLU A 56 -4.68 2.38 -10.83
CA GLU A 56 -4.39 1.80 -12.15
C GLU A 56 -2.93 1.31 -12.24
N THR A 57 -2.70 0.18 -12.91
CA THR A 57 -1.39 -0.50 -12.98
C THR A 57 -0.27 0.45 -13.42
N ASP A 58 -0.43 1.19 -14.52
CA ASP A 58 0.58 2.15 -15.00
C ASP A 58 0.89 3.22 -13.94
N SER A 59 -0.13 3.68 -13.22
CA SER A 59 0.04 4.66 -12.14
C SER A 59 0.74 4.05 -10.92
N VAL A 60 0.52 2.77 -10.62
CA VAL A 60 1.27 2.06 -9.58
C VAL A 60 2.76 1.99 -9.94
N GLU A 61 3.10 1.67 -11.19
CA GLU A 61 4.50 1.61 -11.63
C GLU A 61 5.22 2.94 -11.42
N ASP A 62 4.61 4.05 -11.86
CA ASP A 62 5.17 5.40 -11.66
C ASP A 62 5.35 5.73 -10.18
N HIS A 63 4.33 5.46 -9.35
CA HIS A 63 4.35 5.86 -7.95
C HIS A 63 5.19 4.96 -7.05
N VAL A 64 5.29 3.67 -7.36
CA VAL A 64 6.20 2.76 -6.67
C VAL A 64 7.65 3.12 -6.98
N ALA A 65 7.98 3.44 -8.24
CA ALA A 65 9.32 3.90 -8.60
C ALA A 65 9.73 5.15 -7.80
N ASP A 66 8.81 6.10 -7.62
CA ASP A 66 9.03 7.24 -6.73
C ASP A 66 9.27 6.81 -5.27
N LEU A 67 8.46 5.89 -4.73
CA LEU A 67 8.60 5.43 -3.35
C LEU A 67 9.92 4.68 -3.12
N VAL A 68 10.40 3.96 -4.12
CA VAL A 68 11.75 3.37 -4.15
C VAL A 68 12.82 4.47 -4.10
N ALA A 69 12.66 5.53 -4.88
CA ALA A 69 13.60 6.66 -4.84
C ALA A 69 13.62 7.41 -3.49
N TYR A 70 12.53 7.33 -2.72
CA TYR A 70 12.45 7.88 -1.35
C TYR A 70 12.91 6.91 -0.25
N GLY A 71 13.27 5.66 -0.57
CA GLY A 71 13.65 4.65 0.42
C GLY A 71 12.48 4.13 1.26
N VAL A 72 11.24 4.29 0.80
CA VAL A 72 10.04 3.79 1.50
C VAL A 72 9.73 2.35 1.11
N VAL A 73 10.05 2.00 -0.14
CA VAL A 73 9.76 0.70 -0.76
C VAL A 73 11.04 0.17 -1.38
N VAL A 74 11.22 -1.15 -1.36
CA VAL A 74 12.31 -1.83 -2.07
C VAL A 74 11.77 -2.69 -3.20
N GLU A 75 12.48 -2.66 -4.33
CA GLU A 75 12.30 -3.58 -5.43
C GLU A 75 12.95 -4.93 -5.10
N THR A 76 12.26 -6.02 -5.40
CA THR A 76 12.69 -7.40 -5.12
C THR A 76 12.33 -8.30 -6.30
N ASP A 77 13.09 -9.37 -6.50
CA ASP A 77 12.90 -10.34 -7.59
C ASP A 77 12.51 -11.74 -7.06
N GLU A 78 11.75 -11.77 -5.97
CA GLU A 78 11.50 -13.00 -5.19
C GLU A 78 10.42 -13.91 -5.82
N LEU A 79 9.56 -13.38 -6.70
CA LEU A 79 8.57 -14.17 -7.43
C LEU A 79 9.04 -14.41 -8.88
N GLU A 80 9.09 -15.67 -9.28
CA GLU A 80 9.56 -16.19 -10.58
C GLU A 80 9.25 -15.23 -11.75
N ASP A 81 10.31 -14.59 -12.28
CA ASP A 81 10.31 -13.69 -13.45
C ASP A 81 9.45 -12.41 -13.32
N ARG A 82 9.14 -11.95 -12.10
CA ARG A 82 8.38 -10.72 -11.88
C ARG A 82 8.97 -9.84 -10.79
N VAL A 83 9.07 -8.56 -11.10
CA VAL A 83 9.41 -7.53 -10.13
C VAL A 83 8.29 -7.42 -9.08
N THR A 84 8.70 -7.49 -7.83
CA THR A 84 7.82 -7.34 -6.66
C THR A 84 8.37 -6.27 -5.72
N TYR A 85 7.50 -5.78 -4.85
CA TYR A 85 7.77 -4.66 -3.97
C TYR A 85 7.32 -4.95 -2.55
N LYS A 86 8.05 -4.42 -1.57
CA LYS A 86 7.69 -4.42 -0.16
C LYS A 86 8.21 -3.15 0.52
N LEU A 87 7.78 -2.86 1.74
CA LEU A 87 8.36 -1.77 2.50
C LEU A 87 9.84 -2.03 2.78
N ASP A 88 10.63 -0.95 2.83
CA ASP A 88 12.02 -1.02 3.25
C ASP A 88 12.11 -1.17 4.77
N GLU A 89 11.97 -2.39 5.27
CA GLU A 89 11.98 -2.72 6.71
C GLU A 89 13.25 -2.28 7.45
N ASP A 90 14.33 -1.99 6.72
CA ASP A 90 15.60 -1.56 7.29
C ASP A 90 15.73 -0.02 7.35
N ASP A 91 14.78 0.74 6.78
CA ASP A 91 14.81 2.21 6.73
C ASP A 91 13.96 2.86 7.83
N GLU A 92 14.53 3.86 8.53
CA GLU A 92 13.89 4.57 9.63
C GLU A 92 12.60 5.30 9.22
N ILE A 93 12.46 5.66 7.94
CA ILE A 93 11.27 6.31 7.41
C ILE A 93 10.07 5.36 7.48
N VAL A 94 10.27 4.07 7.22
CA VAL A 94 9.21 3.06 7.27
C VAL A 94 8.73 2.83 8.70
N ASP A 95 9.65 2.76 9.66
CA ASP A 95 9.34 2.72 11.10
C ASP A 95 8.48 3.91 11.53
N ASP A 96 8.83 5.12 11.07
CA ASP A 96 8.10 6.34 11.37
C ASP A 96 6.68 6.35 10.77
N ILE A 97 6.53 5.85 9.54
CA ILE A 97 5.24 5.70 8.88
C ILE A 97 4.36 4.71 9.65
N ARG A 98 4.88 3.55 10.05
CA ARG A 98 4.14 2.56 10.86
C ARG A 98 3.67 3.15 12.17
N ARG A 99 4.59 3.76 12.91
CA ARG A 99 4.29 4.40 14.20
C ARG A 99 3.24 5.50 14.06
N LEU A 100 3.23 6.23 12.95
CA LEU A 100 2.19 7.21 12.65
C LEU A 100 0.85 6.52 12.38
N SER A 101 0.84 5.50 11.52
CA SER A 101 -0.36 4.71 11.20
C SER A 101 -1.02 4.14 12.45
N ASP A 102 -0.25 3.49 13.33
CA ASP A 102 -0.74 2.93 14.60
C ASP A 102 -1.40 4.00 15.47
N LYS A 103 -0.72 5.13 15.64
CA LYS A 103 -1.24 6.26 16.43
C LYS A 103 -2.49 6.88 15.84
N LEU A 104 -2.67 6.81 14.53
CA LEU A 104 -3.90 7.28 13.89
C LEU A 104 -5.03 6.27 14.13
N PHE A 105 -4.74 4.98 13.95
CA PHE A 105 -5.69 3.90 14.24
C PHE A 105 -6.21 3.92 15.69
N GLU A 106 -5.30 4.12 16.65
CA GLU A 106 -5.64 4.24 18.08
C GLU A 106 -6.64 5.39 18.33
N ARG A 107 -6.48 6.53 17.65
CA ARG A 107 -7.34 7.71 17.83
C ARG A 107 -8.69 7.59 17.18
N GLU A 108 -8.80 6.86 16.07
CA GLU A 108 -10.09 6.60 15.43
C GLU A 108 -10.93 5.58 16.20
N SER A 109 -10.27 4.76 17.02
CA SER A 109 -10.91 3.74 17.86
C SER A 109 -11.44 4.26 19.20
N GLU A 110 -11.22 5.55 19.53
CA GLU A 110 -11.65 6.23 20.77
C GLU A 110 -13.08 6.82 20.73
#